data_AF-A0A7C7DS37-F1
#
_entry.id   AF-A0A7C7DS37-F1
#
_cell.length_a   1.000
_cell.length_b   1.000
_cell.length_c   1.000
_cell.angle_alpha   90.00
_cell.angle_beta   90.00
_cell.angle_gamma   90.00
#
_symmetry.space_group_name_H-M   'P 1'
#
loop_
_entity.id
_entity.type
_entity.pdbx_description
1 polymer ?
#
loop_
_entity_poly.entity_id
_entity_poly.type
_entity_poly.pdbx_seq_one_letter_code
_entity_poly.pdbx_strand_id
1 'polypeptide(L)'
;MGAGKDRLDLTIDVLELPAQHAAALWTLAPQELIAATLQEFRELEQLGIDPGDYQLLDAQSGAPLDEKPLDDLFAKDAKDIHLKLVEKPVPVPRGAQSAPEPLYLREQATGRVYRLGWLPAIIGRPDRNLPDNHLLAVNLEALPTGLRVSRRHVRLSEQGGQYFVQRMSGNPTVLRRTTGETINLLDASRMPIDSGDLIVLERSQITLKFLIRRAASLAPEPQSGEEATTGVDNEEA
;
A
#
# COMPACT_ATOMS: atom_id res chain seq x y z
N MET A 1 -26.10 35.18 13.93
CA MET A 1 -25.83 34.87 12.52
C MET A 1 -24.90 33.68 12.51
N GLY A 2 -25.40 32.50 12.16
CA GLY A 2 -24.67 31.25 12.24
C GLY A 2 -24.48 30.61 10.87
N ALA A 3 -23.48 29.72 10.82
CA ALA A 3 -23.30 28.65 9.86
C ALA A 3 -22.87 29.01 8.44
N GLY A 4 -21.57 29.26 8.29
CA GLY A 4 -20.82 28.90 7.10
C GLY A 4 -19.40 28.61 7.55
N LYS A 5 -19.11 27.38 7.99
CA LYS A 5 -17.72 26.99 8.17
C LYS A 5 -17.10 27.08 6.78
N ASP A 6 -16.22 28.06 6.60
CA ASP A 6 -15.45 28.28 5.38
C ASP A 6 -14.79 26.92 5.05
N ARG A 7 -15.26 26.29 3.97
CA ARG A 7 -14.82 24.97 3.54
C ARG A 7 -14.16 25.12 2.18
N LEU A 8 -13.08 24.37 2.00
CA LEU A 8 -12.37 24.25 0.75
C LEU A 8 -12.90 23.03 0.00
N ASP A 9 -13.46 23.27 -1.18
CA ASP A 9 -13.79 22.21 -2.14
C ASP A 9 -12.52 21.79 -2.88
N LEU A 10 -12.22 20.50 -2.86
CA LEU A 10 -11.03 19.93 -3.50
C LEU A 10 -11.32 18.51 -4.00
N THR A 11 -10.39 17.97 -4.78
CA THR A 11 -10.36 16.55 -5.16
C THR A 11 -9.11 15.88 -4.60
N ILE A 12 -9.24 14.60 -4.21
CA ILE A 12 -8.12 13.79 -3.72
C ILE A 12 -8.10 12.46 -4.49
N ASP A 13 -6.94 12.10 -5.05
CA ASP A 13 -6.70 10.72 -5.48
C ASP A 13 -6.34 9.88 -4.26
N VAL A 14 -7.13 8.84 -3.99
CA VAL A 14 -6.94 7.91 -2.87
C VAL A 14 -6.56 6.55 -3.42
N LEU A 15 -5.26 6.28 -3.53
CA LEU A 15 -4.72 5.05 -4.12
C LEU A 15 -5.24 4.83 -5.56
N GLU A 16 -6.14 3.86 -5.77
CA GLU A 16 -6.75 3.53 -7.07
C GLU A 16 -8.08 4.25 -7.32
N LEU A 17 -8.53 5.08 -6.38
CA LEU A 17 -9.75 5.88 -6.49
C LEU A 17 -9.38 7.32 -6.89
N PRO A 18 -9.37 7.67 -8.20
CA PRO A 18 -9.04 9.01 -8.62
C PRO A 18 -10.16 10.00 -8.33
N ALA A 19 -9.82 11.28 -8.21
CA ALA A 19 -10.73 12.42 -8.20
C ALA A 19 -11.89 12.32 -7.19
N GLN A 20 -11.61 11.84 -5.97
CA GLN A 20 -12.61 11.82 -4.91
C GLN A 20 -12.89 13.25 -4.44
N HIS A 21 -14.14 13.69 -4.57
CA HIS A 21 -14.53 15.03 -4.14
C HIS A 21 -14.59 15.11 -2.61
N ALA A 22 -14.00 16.16 -2.05
CA ALA A 22 -14.02 16.42 -0.61
C ALA A 22 -14.22 17.91 -0.31
N ALA A 23 -14.83 18.17 0.85
CA ALA A 23 -14.99 19.52 1.39
C ALA A 23 -14.29 19.61 2.75
N ALA A 24 -13.06 20.13 2.77
CA ALA A 24 -12.21 20.22 3.94
C ALA A 24 -12.40 21.55 4.67
N LEU A 25 -12.09 21.62 5.98
CA LEU A 25 -11.99 22.93 6.64
C LEU A 25 -10.67 23.58 6.25
N TRP A 26 -10.68 24.88 5.93
CA TRP A 26 -9.47 25.64 5.61
C TRP A 26 -8.38 25.57 6.68
N THR A 27 -8.79 25.43 7.94
CA THR A 27 -7.88 25.39 9.08
C THR A 27 -7.21 24.04 9.31
N LEU A 28 -7.53 23.00 8.52
CA LEU A 28 -6.91 21.68 8.67
C LEU A 28 -5.46 21.74 8.21
N ALA A 29 -4.58 21.04 8.91
CA ALA A 29 -3.25 20.69 8.38
C ALA A 29 -3.34 19.46 7.47
N PRO A 30 -2.37 19.24 6.55
CA PRO A 30 -2.31 18.04 5.72
C PRO A 30 -2.41 16.73 6.50
N GLN A 31 -1.72 16.56 7.63
CA GLN A 31 -1.85 15.35 8.46
C GLN A 31 -3.28 15.11 8.96
N GLU A 32 -4.04 16.16 9.25
CA GLU A 32 -5.43 16.03 9.72
C GLU A 32 -6.35 15.66 8.55
N LEU A 33 -6.12 16.23 7.36
CA LEU A 33 -6.83 15.85 6.14
C LEU A 33 -6.53 14.39 5.75
N ILE A 34 -5.27 13.94 5.88
CA ILE A 34 -4.88 12.55 5.72
C ILE A 34 -5.68 11.69 6.70
N ALA A 35 -5.65 12.00 7.99
CA ALA A 35 -6.36 11.22 9.01
C ALA A 35 -7.87 11.10 8.72
N ALA A 36 -8.51 12.19 8.29
CA ALA A 36 -9.91 12.18 7.86
C ALA A 36 -10.13 11.28 6.64
N THR A 37 -9.24 11.37 5.64
CA THR A 37 -9.29 10.55 4.42
C THR A 37 -9.14 9.06 4.77
N LEU A 38 -8.16 8.69 5.60
CA LEU A 38 -7.97 7.29 6.02
C LEU A 38 -9.19 6.73 6.75
N GLN A 39 -9.87 7.56 7.55
CA GLN A 39 -11.07 7.17 8.27
C GLN A 39 -12.28 6.96 7.36
N GLU A 40 -12.39 7.79 6.32
CA GLU A 40 -13.47 7.72 5.31
C GLU A 40 -13.33 6.49 4.43
N PHE A 41 -12.12 6.20 3.94
CA PHE A 41 -11.82 5.10 3.00
C PHE A 41 -11.29 3.83 3.69
N ARG A 42 -11.67 3.59 4.96
CA ARG A 42 -11.15 2.48 5.79
C ARG A 42 -11.47 1.07 5.26
N GLU A 43 -12.43 0.96 4.35
CA GLU A 43 -12.80 -0.27 3.66
C GLU A 43 -11.74 -0.72 2.65
N LEU A 44 -10.90 0.19 2.15
CA LEU A 44 -9.80 -0.14 1.25
C LEU A 44 -8.77 -1.02 1.96
N GLU A 45 -8.54 -2.23 1.45
CA GLU A 45 -7.74 -3.23 2.17
C GLU A 45 -6.25 -2.91 2.24
N GLN A 46 -5.76 -2.10 1.30
CA GLN A 46 -4.38 -1.66 1.20
C GLN A 46 -4.15 -0.34 1.95
N LEU A 47 -5.22 0.33 2.40
CA LEU A 47 -5.10 1.60 3.10
C LEU A 47 -4.84 1.36 4.59
N GLY A 48 -3.70 1.83 5.05
CA GLY A 48 -3.32 1.82 6.46
C GLY A 48 -4.10 2.82 7.29
N ILE A 49 -3.89 2.75 8.60
CA ILE A 49 -4.62 3.56 9.59
C ILE A 49 -3.76 4.66 10.20
N ASP A 50 -2.45 4.67 9.93
CA ASP A 50 -1.51 5.65 10.48
C ASP A 50 -1.28 6.78 9.48
N PRO A 51 -1.73 8.02 9.77
CA PRO A 51 -1.48 9.18 8.91
C PRO A 51 0.00 9.41 8.62
N GLY A 52 0.87 9.04 9.57
CA GLY A 52 2.32 9.22 9.46
C GLY A 52 2.94 8.47 8.27
N ASP A 53 2.30 7.39 7.81
CA ASP A 53 2.75 6.58 6.67
C ASP A 53 2.43 7.23 5.30
N TYR A 54 1.68 8.34 5.30
CA TYR A 54 1.21 9.01 4.10
C TYR A 54 1.64 10.48 4.02
N GLN A 55 1.57 11.02 2.82
CA GLN A 55 1.70 12.45 2.54
C GLN A 55 0.73 12.84 1.43
N LEU A 56 0.35 14.12 1.40
CA LEU A 56 -0.40 14.71 0.31
C LEU A 56 0.59 15.38 -0.65
N LEU A 57 0.46 15.05 -1.93
CA LEU A 57 1.13 15.77 -3.01
C LEU A 57 0.11 16.67 -3.73
N ASP A 58 0.56 17.82 -4.19
CA ASP A 58 -0.16 18.56 -5.21
C ASP A 58 -0.13 17.76 -6.52
N ALA A 59 -1.30 17.49 -7.11
CA ALA A 59 -1.41 16.58 -8.26
C ALA A 59 -0.76 17.12 -9.53
N GLN A 60 -0.61 18.45 -9.66
CA GLN A 60 -0.07 19.13 -10.83
C GLN A 60 1.47 19.17 -10.78
N SER A 61 2.03 19.59 -9.65
CA SER A 61 3.47 19.76 -9.45
C SER A 61 4.17 18.50 -8.92
N GLY A 62 3.42 17.59 -8.30
CA GLY A 62 3.97 16.42 -7.61
C GLY A 62 4.72 16.76 -6.30
N ALA A 63 4.72 18.02 -5.88
CA ALA A 63 5.40 18.44 -4.66
C ALA A 63 4.60 18.04 -3.41
N PRO A 64 5.27 17.59 -2.32
CA PRO A 64 4.60 17.38 -1.06
C PRO A 64 4.10 18.71 -0.48
N LEU A 65 2.93 18.68 0.15
CA LEU A 65 2.41 19.84 0.87
C LEU A 65 3.21 20.09 2.14
N ASP A 66 3.47 21.37 2.43
CA ASP A 66 4.00 21.83 3.72
C ASP A 66 2.99 21.54 4.84
N GLU A 67 3.45 21.21 6.04
CA GLU A 67 2.60 20.98 7.23
C GLU A 67 2.10 22.30 7.85
N LYS A 68 1.45 23.13 7.02
CA LYS A 68 0.73 24.35 7.40
C LYS A 68 -0.76 24.17 7.14
N PRO A 69 -1.65 24.93 7.81
CA PRO A 69 -3.07 24.94 7.49
C PRO A 69 -3.35 25.19 6.00
N LEU A 70 -4.44 24.61 5.46
CA LEU A 70 -4.77 24.71 4.02
C LEU A 70 -4.97 26.16 3.53
N ASP A 71 -5.40 27.09 4.38
CA ASP A 71 -5.51 28.52 4.05
C ASP A 71 -4.17 29.24 3.89
N ASP A 72 -3.09 28.71 4.45
CA ASP A 72 -1.73 29.20 4.18
C ASP A 72 -1.14 28.62 2.89
N LEU A 73 -1.66 27.45 2.45
CA LEU A 73 -1.19 26.74 1.26
C LEU A 73 -1.90 27.17 -0.01
N PHE A 74 -3.19 27.50 0.10
CA PHE A 74 -4.04 27.80 -1.04
C PHE A 74 -4.70 29.16 -0.87
N ALA A 75 -4.74 29.94 -1.95
CA ALA A 75 -5.50 31.18 -1.97
C ALA A 75 -6.99 30.89 -1.76
N LYS A 76 -7.72 31.81 -1.10
CA LYS A 76 -9.16 31.63 -0.82
C LYS A 76 -10.03 31.50 -2.07
N ASP A 77 -9.55 31.99 -3.20
CA ASP A 77 -10.18 31.90 -4.53
C ASP A 77 -9.60 30.79 -5.41
N ALA A 78 -8.70 29.95 -4.85
CA ALA A 78 -8.17 28.79 -5.56
C ALA A 78 -9.30 27.86 -5.99
N LYS A 79 -9.23 27.43 -7.25
CA LYS A 79 -10.15 26.46 -7.85
C LYS A 79 -9.36 25.24 -8.27
N ASP A 80 -10.07 24.13 -8.41
CA ASP A 80 -9.52 22.89 -8.97
C ASP A 80 -8.30 22.36 -8.21
N ILE A 81 -8.30 22.54 -6.87
CA ILE A 81 -7.28 21.95 -6.01
C ILE A 81 -7.42 20.44 -6.09
N HIS A 82 -6.37 19.80 -6.61
CA HIS A 82 -6.30 18.37 -6.77
C HIS A 82 -5.09 17.84 -6.05
N LEU A 83 -5.32 16.97 -5.07
CA LEU A 83 -4.29 16.37 -4.23
C LEU A 83 -4.17 14.88 -4.53
N LYS A 84 -3.02 14.30 -4.21
CA LYS A 84 -2.78 12.86 -4.25
C LYS A 84 -2.33 12.37 -2.89
N LEU A 85 -3.08 11.45 -2.32
CA LEU A 85 -2.65 10.73 -1.13
C LEU A 85 -1.67 9.64 -1.55
N VAL A 86 -0.41 9.76 -1.14
CA VAL A 86 0.65 8.80 -1.47
C VAL A 86 1.31 8.25 -0.22
N GLU A 87 1.73 6.99 -0.30
CA GLU A 87 2.52 6.34 0.74
C GLU A 87 3.93 6.91 0.76
N LYS A 88 4.46 7.25 1.94
CA LYS A 88 5.85 7.67 2.09
C LYS A 88 6.79 6.52 1.72
N PRO A 89 7.89 6.79 0.99
CA PRO A 89 8.87 5.77 0.65
C PRO A 89 9.56 5.26 1.91
N VAL A 90 9.71 3.94 2.03
CA VAL A 90 10.49 3.34 3.11
C VAL A 90 11.88 2.99 2.59
N PRO A 91 12.97 3.38 3.29
CA PRO A 91 14.32 3.06 2.87
C PRO A 91 14.54 1.55 2.73
N VAL A 92 15.11 1.11 1.61
CA VAL A 92 15.44 -0.30 1.38
C VAL A 92 16.67 -0.67 2.23
N PRO A 93 16.57 -1.64 3.14
CA PRO A 93 17.68 -2.04 3.98
C PRO A 93 18.74 -2.81 3.19
N ARG A 94 19.97 -2.85 3.72
CA ARG A 94 21.08 -3.61 3.12
C ARG A 94 20.67 -5.08 2.90
N GLY A 95 21.00 -5.66 1.76
CA GLY A 95 20.69 -7.07 1.49
C GLY A 95 19.24 -7.35 1.10
N ALA A 96 18.39 -6.32 1.03
CA ALA A 96 17.08 -6.38 0.39
C ALA A 96 17.10 -5.69 -0.97
N GLN A 97 16.05 -5.94 -1.73
CA GLN A 97 15.71 -5.24 -2.97
C GLN A 97 14.36 -4.56 -2.77
N SER A 98 14.13 -3.44 -3.45
CA SER A 98 12.79 -2.84 -3.49
C SER A 98 11.78 -3.88 -3.94
N ALA A 99 10.60 -3.90 -3.32
CA ALA A 99 9.52 -4.72 -3.82
C ALA A 99 9.20 -4.29 -5.27
N PRO A 100 9.03 -5.24 -6.22
CA PRO A 100 8.82 -4.92 -7.64
C PRO A 100 7.46 -4.26 -7.89
N GLU A 101 6.50 -4.51 -7.01
CA GLU A 101 5.19 -3.86 -6.98
C GLU A 101 4.79 -3.58 -5.53
N PRO A 102 3.75 -2.75 -5.28
CA PRO A 102 3.31 -2.47 -3.92
C PRO A 102 2.65 -3.70 -3.27
N LEU A 103 3.25 -4.16 -2.17
CA LEU A 103 2.86 -5.34 -1.41
C LEU A 103 2.40 -4.95 0.00
N TYR A 104 1.41 -5.66 0.54
CA TYR A 104 0.87 -5.39 1.87
C TYR A 104 0.56 -6.66 2.64
N LEU A 105 0.56 -6.53 3.96
CA LEU A 105 -0.06 -7.46 4.89
C LEU A 105 -1.13 -6.73 5.71
N ARG A 106 -2.39 -7.18 5.63
CA ARG A 106 -3.47 -6.67 6.46
C ARG A 106 -3.74 -7.61 7.64
N GLU A 107 -3.49 -7.14 8.85
CA GLU A 107 -3.85 -7.85 10.07
C GLU A 107 -5.37 -7.81 10.27
N GLN A 108 -5.99 -8.99 10.39
CA GLN A 108 -7.44 -9.13 10.25
C GLN A 108 -8.23 -8.68 11.49
N ALA A 109 -7.65 -8.69 12.69
CA ALA A 109 -8.37 -8.33 13.91
C ALA A 109 -8.49 -6.82 14.11
N THR A 110 -7.43 -6.08 13.80
CA THR A 110 -7.33 -4.61 14.00
C THR A 110 -7.49 -3.83 12.71
N GLY A 111 -7.39 -4.48 11.55
CA GLY A 111 -7.38 -3.84 10.24
C GLY A 111 -6.06 -3.16 9.90
N ARG A 112 -5.03 -3.23 10.76
CA ARG A 112 -3.73 -2.60 10.53
C ARG A 112 -3.09 -3.16 9.27
N VAL A 113 -2.65 -2.27 8.38
CA VAL A 113 -1.96 -2.61 7.15
C VAL A 113 -0.48 -2.33 7.31
N TYR A 114 0.35 -3.27 6.86
CA TYR A 114 1.80 -3.13 6.79
C TYR A 114 2.22 -3.14 5.33
N ARG A 115 2.77 -2.02 4.86
CA ARG A 115 3.39 -1.93 3.53
C ARG A 115 4.73 -2.65 3.54
N LEU A 116 4.97 -3.49 2.53
CA LEU A 116 6.24 -4.18 2.34
C LEU A 116 7.02 -3.47 1.25
N GLY A 117 7.90 -2.54 1.65
CA GLY A 117 8.73 -1.77 0.71
C GLY A 117 9.90 -2.55 0.10
N TRP A 118 10.23 -3.72 0.63
CA TRP A 118 11.37 -4.51 0.19
C TRP A 118 11.15 -6.01 0.33
N LEU A 119 11.97 -6.79 -0.39
CA LEU A 119 12.07 -8.24 -0.27
C LEU A 119 13.55 -8.68 -0.18
N PRO A 120 13.87 -9.76 0.53
CA PRO A 120 12.96 -10.54 1.36
C PRO A 120 12.46 -9.73 2.58
N ALA A 121 11.18 -9.88 2.90
CA ALA A 121 10.55 -9.23 4.04
C ALA A 121 10.40 -10.24 5.19
N ILE A 122 10.93 -9.89 6.37
CA ILE A 122 10.76 -10.69 7.57
C ILE A 122 9.58 -10.14 8.38
N ILE A 123 8.72 -11.04 8.84
CA ILE A 123 7.61 -10.80 9.75
C ILE A 123 7.92 -11.45 11.09
N GLY A 124 7.81 -10.69 12.18
CA GLY A 124 8.12 -11.20 13.50
C GLY A 124 8.16 -10.12 14.57
N ARG A 125 9.12 -10.27 15.49
CA ARG A 125 9.43 -9.29 16.55
C ARG A 125 10.89 -8.83 16.44
N PRO A 126 11.21 -7.61 16.87
CA PRO A 126 12.59 -7.14 16.89
C PRO A 126 13.44 -7.96 17.85
N ASP A 127 14.70 -8.15 17.48
CA ASP A 127 15.76 -8.59 18.40
C ASP A 127 17.09 -8.05 17.89
N ARG A 128 17.78 -7.28 18.74
CA ARG A 128 19.05 -6.62 18.41
C ARG A 128 20.20 -7.61 18.21
N ASN A 129 20.08 -8.82 18.74
CA ASN A 129 21.13 -9.84 18.72
C ASN A 129 20.97 -10.85 17.59
N LEU A 130 19.88 -10.77 16.81
CA LEU A 130 19.66 -11.68 15.70
C LEU A 130 20.22 -11.13 14.39
N PRO A 131 20.74 -12.00 13.51
CA PRO A 131 21.07 -11.60 12.16
C PRO A 131 19.82 -11.06 11.44
N ASP A 132 20.06 -10.32 10.37
CA ASP A 132 19.03 -9.86 9.45
C ASP A 132 17.92 -9.00 10.10
N ASN A 133 18.21 -8.38 11.25
CA ASN A 133 17.22 -7.51 11.92
C ASN A 133 16.82 -6.29 11.06
N HIS A 134 17.71 -5.89 10.16
CA HIS A 134 17.44 -4.86 9.15
C HIS A 134 16.41 -5.31 8.10
N LEU A 135 16.13 -6.61 7.95
CA LEU A 135 15.12 -7.14 7.02
C LEU A 135 13.72 -7.27 7.66
N LEU A 136 13.56 -6.94 8.95
CA LEU A 136 12.27 -6.95 9.63
C LEU A 136 11.35 -5.87 9.05
N ALA A 137 10.47 -6.27 8.14
CA ALA A 137 9.51 -5.39 7.48
C ALA A 137 8.23 -5.21 8.30
N VAL A 138 7.85 -6.22 9.08
CA VAL A 138 6.63 -6.19 9.90
C VAL A 138 6.96 -6.55 11.34
N ASN A 139 6.86 -5.55 12.21
CA ASN A 139 6.96 -5.71 13.66
C ASN A 139 5.58 -5.96 14.27
N LEU A 140 5.35 -7.18 14.75
CA LEU A 140 4.10 -7.59 15.38
C LEU A 140 4.10 -7.45 16.92
N GLU A 141 5.19 -6.97 17.52
CA GLU A 141 5.33 -6.90 18.99
C GLU A 141 4.26 -6.04 19.67
N ALA A 142 3.83 -4.96 19.02
CA ALA A 142 2.83 -4.04 19.56
C ALA A 142 1.39 -4.59 19.55
N LEU A 143 1.13 -5.74 18.92
CA LEU A 143 -0.20 -6.35 18.90
C LEU A 143 -0.49 -7.03 20.25
N PRO A 144 -1.78 -7.17 20.66
CA PRO A 144 -2.15 -7.76 21.96
C PRO A 144 -1.53 -9.14 22.25
N THR A 145 -1.38 -9.98 21.21
CA THR A 145 -0.75 -11.30 21.29
C THR A 145 0.63 -11.34 20.61
N GLY A 146 1.18 -10.17 20.28
CA GLY A 146 2.44 -9.97 19.58
C GLY A 146 3.62 -10.67 20.23
N LEU A 147 3.67 -10.68 21.56
CA LEU A 147 4.75 -11.34 22.32
C LEU A 147 4.85 -12.86 22.07
N ARG A 148 3.78 -13.51 21.59
CA ARG A 148 3.77 -14.94 21.23
C ARG A 148 4.34 -15.22 19.83
N VAL A 149 4.61 -14.18 19.06
CA VAL A 149 5.24 -14.27 17.73
C VAL A 149 6.74 -14.47 17.90
N SER A 150 7.32 -15.39 17.14
CA SER A 150 8.77 -15.53 17.03
C SER A 150 9.43 -14.25 16.52
N ARG A 151 10.66 -13.98 16.95
CA ARG A 151 11.48 -12.87 16.46
C ARG A 151 11.67 -12.88 14.94
N ARG A 152 11.78 -14.09 14.36
CA ARG A 152 11.76 -14.36 12.92
C ARG A 152 10.69 -15.41 12.68
N HIS A 153 9.46 -15.01 12.36
CA HIS A 153 8.35 -15.96 12.27
C HIS A 153 8.19 -16.46 10.84
N VAL A 154 8.08 -15.51 9.90
CA VAL A 154 7.80 -15.77 8.50
C VAL A 154 8.72 -14.90 7.65
N ARG A 155 9.14 -15.42 6.49
CA ARG A 155 9.83 -14.69 5.44
C ARG A 155 8.98 -14.69 4.18
N LEU A 156 8.77 -13.51 3.61
CA LEU A 156 8.26 -13.34 2.25
C LEU A 156 9.42 -13.09 1.29
N SER A 157 9.31 -13.63 0.08
CA SER A 157 10.32 -13.50 -0.96
C SER A 157 9.67 -13.61 -2.33
N GLU A 158 10.35 -13.11 -3.35
CA GLU A 158 9.95 -13.20 -4.74
C GLU A 158 11.00 -14.00 -5.52
N GLN A 159 10.57 -14.74 -6.54
CA GLN A 159 11.46 -15.35 -7.53
C GLN A 159 10.69 -15.57 -8.84
N GLY A 160 11.12 -14.92 -9.92
CA GLY A 160 10.58 -15.14 -11.26
C GLY A 160 9.12 -14.64 -11.41
N GLY A 161 8.77 -13.54 -10.76
CA GLY A 161 7.42 -12.97 -10.71
C GLY A 161 6.48 -13.64 -9.71
N GLN A 162 6.90 -14.70 -9.03
CA GLN A 162 6.09 -15.43 -8.06
C GLN A 162 6.49 -15.08 -6.62
N TYR A 163 5.49 -14.83 -5.76
CA TYR A 163 5.70 -14.64 -4.33
C TYR A 163 5.63 -15.94 -3.56
N PHE A 164 6.41 -15.98 -2.49
CA PHE A 164 6.49 -17.14 -1.63
C PHE A 164 6.55 -16.76 -0.15
N VAL A 165 5.91 -17.60 0.65
CA VAL A 165 5.94 -17.57 2.11
C VAL A 165 6.77 -18.75 2.65
N GLN A 166 7.61 -18.47 3.63
CA GLN A 166 8.45 -19.47 4.28
C GLN A 166 8.37 -19.31 5.80
N ARG A 167 8.16 -20.42 6.52
CA ARG A 167 8.25 -20.47 7.98
C ARG A 167 9.72 -20.40 8.40
N MET A 168 10.02 -19.52 9.35
CA MET A 168 11.39 -19.25 9.86
C MET A 168 11.59 -19.66 11.33
N SER A 169 10.57 -20.23 11.97
CA SER A 169 10.64 -20.63 13.39
C SER A 169 9.90 -21.95 13.63
N GLY A 170 10.17 -22.57 14.78
CA GLY A 170 9.44 -23.76 15.22
C GLY A 170 8.00 -23.50 15.68
N ASN A 171 7.55 -22.24 15.74
CA ASN A 171 6.15 -21.93 16.01
C ASN A 171 5.32 -22.20 14.73
N PRO A 172 4.20 -22.93 14.85
CA PRO A 172 3.39 -23.28 13.68
C PRO A 172 2.87 -22.06 12.91
N THR A 173 2.90 -22.16 11.58
CA THR A 173 2.34 -21.19 10.65
C THR A 173 1.51 -21.93 9.62
N VAL A 174 0.33 -21.40 9.32
CA VAL A 174 -0.60 -21.97 8.37
C VAL A 174 -0.86 -20.96 7.26
N LEU A 175 -0.87 -21.43 6.02
CA LEU A 175 -1.34 -20.66 4.86
C LEU A 175 -2.77 -21.11 4.53
N ARG A 176 -3.73 -20.19 4.58
CA ARG A 176 -5.10 -20.44 4.11
C ARG A 176 -5.28 -19.77 2.77
N ARG A 177 -5.64 -20.56 1.76
CA ARG A 177 -5.93 -20.09 0.41
C ARG A 177 -7.28 -19.41 0.35
N THR A 178 -7.44 -18.51 -0.62
CA THR A 178 -8.76 -17.94 -0.98
C THR A 178 -9.79 -19.01 -1.37
N THR A 179 -9.34 -20.17 -1.85
CA THR A 179 -10.17 -21.34 -2.16
C THR A 179 -10.71 -22.08 -0.92
N GLY A 180 -10.23 -21.74 0.28
CA GLY A 180 -10.56 -22.42 1.54
C GLY A 180 -9.57 -23.52 1.93
N GLU A 181 -8.62 -23.88 1.05
CA GLU A 181 -7.57 -24.85 1.38
C GLU A 181 -6.68 -24.33 2.52
N THR A 182 -6.30 -25.22 3.44
CA THR A 182 -5.43 -24.90 4.58
C THR A 182 -4.16 -25.74 4.51
N ILE A 183 -3.01 -25.08 4.42
CA ILE A 183 -1.69 -25.70 4.27
C ILE A 183 -0.84 -25.38 5.50
N ASN A 184 -0.40 -26.41 6.21
CA ASN A 184 0.59 -26.25 7.28
C ASN A 184 1.97 -25.99 6.67
N LEU A 185 2.56 -24.83 6.95
CA LEU A 185 3.93 -24.55 6.52
C LEU A 185 4.89 -25.38 7.40
N LEU A 186 5.58 -26.32 6.79
CA LEU A 186 6.59 -27.14 7.45
C LEU A 186 7.94 -26.40 7.51
N ASP A 187 8.90 -26.93 8.26
CA ASP A 187 10.21 -26.27 8.41
C ASP A 187 10.91 -26.09 7.06
N ALA A 188 11.39 -24.86 6.84
CA ALA A 188 12.10 -24.43 5.64
C ALA A 188 11.34 -24.54 4.30
N SER A 189 10.13 -25.10 4.26
CA SER A 189 9.35 -25.21 3.02
C SER A 189 8.91 -23.83 2.55
N ARG A 190 9.33 -23.47 1.33
CA ARG A 190 8.90 -22.25 0.65
C ARG A 190 7.64 -22.58 -0.16
N MET A 191 6.52 -21.97 0.19
CA MET A 191 5.23 -22.19 -0.47
C MET A 191 4.86 -20.95 -1.30
N PRO A 192 4.37 -21.11 -2.54
CA PRO A 192 3.79 -20.00 -3.28
C PRO A 192 2.65 -19.36 -2.48
N ILE A 193 2.52 -18.04 -2.56
CA ILE A 193 1.42 -17.29 -1.95
C ILE A 193 0.83 -16.32 -2.98
N ASP A 194 -0.50 -16.23 -2.99
CA ASP A 194 -1.23 -15.39 -3.92
C ASP A 194 -1.96 -14.26 -3.18
N SER A 195 -2.28 -13.17 -3.89
CA SER A 195 -3.04 -12.06 -3.33
C SER A 195 -4.40 -12.56 -2.81
N GLY A 196 -4.73 -12.20 -1.58
CA GLY A 196 -5.93 -12.64 -0.87
C GLY A 196 -5.70 -13.79 0.12
N ASP A 197 -4.59 -14.53 0.00
CA ASP A 197 -4.28 -15.62 0.93
C ASP A 197 -3.97 -15.11 2.35
N LEU A 198 -4.20 -15.96 3.35
CA LEU A 198 -4.02 -15.64 4.76
C LEU A 198 -2.85 -16.42 5.36
N ILE A 199 -1.93 -15.70 5.99
CA ILE A 199 -0.87 -16.25 6.84
C ILE A 199 -1.35 -16.22 8.29
N VAL A 200 -1.55 -17.39 8.89
CA VAL A 200 -2.04 -17.56 10.26
C VAL A 200 -0.90 -18.00 11.17
N LEU A 201 -0.61 -17.21 12.19
CA LEU A 201 0.39 -17.48 13.21
C LEU A 201 -0.29 -18.15 14.42
N GLU A 202 -0.36 -19.47 14.46
CA GLU A 202 -1.31 -20.19 15.31
C GLU A 202 -1.15 -19.91 16.82
N ARG A 203 0.07 -19.74 17.33
CA ARG A 203 0.24 -19.46 18.77
C ARG A 203 -0.23 -18.06 19.20
N SER A 204 -0.12 -17.07 18.32
CA SER A 204 -0.61 -15.72 18.58
C SER A 204 -2.04 -15.49 18.08
N GLN A 205 -2.55 -16.38 17.22
CA GLN A 205 -3.83 -16.21 16.51
C GLN A 205 -3.87 -14.96 15.62
N ILE A 206 -2.70 -14.40 15.29
CA ILE A 206 -2.58 -13.28 14.36
C ILE A 206 -2.79 -13.83 12.95
N THR A 207 -3.69 -13.20 12.19
CA THR A 207 -3.97 -13.54 10.79
C THR A 207 -3.62 -12.35 9.91
N LEU A 208 -2.77 -12.58 8.91
CA LEU A 208 -2.29 -11.55 7.98
C LEU A 208 -2.75 -11.91 6.57
N LYS A 209 -3.58 -11.07 5.95
CA LYS A 209 -3.95 -11.21 4.54
C LYS A 209 -2.87 -10.61 3.66
N PHE A 210 -2.32 -11.39 2.73
CA PHE A 210 -1.37 -10.92 1.74
C PHE A 210 -2.09 -10.21 0.61
N LEU A 211 -1.62 -9.03 0.23
CA LEU A 211 -2.24 -8.22 -0.81
C LEU A 211 -1.17 -7.69 -1.76
N ILE A 212 -1.52 -7.71 -3.04
CA ILE A 212 -0.74 -7.10 -4.12
C ILE A 212 -1.60 -5.99 -4.71
N ARG A 213 -1.07 -4.76 -4.76
CA ARG A 213 -1.70 -3.67 -5.52
C ARG A 213 -1.06 -3.63 -6.89
N ARG A 214 -1.70 -4.25 -7.87
CA ARG A 214 -1.25 -4.11 -9.26
C ARG A 214 -1.53 -2.67 -9.67
N ALA A 215 -0.50 -1.96 -10.12
CA ALA A 215 -0.75 -0.70 -10.80
C ALA A 215 -1.75 -0.98 -11.93
N ALA A 216 -2.86 -0.24 -11.96
CA ALA A 216 -3.75 -0.28 -13.10
C ALA A 216 -2.87 -0.06 -14.34
N SER A 217 -2.77 -1.07 -15.19
CA SER A 217 -2.01 -1.00 -16.42
C SER A 217 -2.47 0.28 -17.12
N LEU A 218 -1.60 1.27 -17.27
CA LEU A 218 -1.86 2.39 -18.16
C LEU A 218 -2.33 1.76 -19.47
N ALA A 219 -3.57 2.06 -19.87
CA ALA A 219 -4.12 1.55 -21.10
C ALA A 219 -3.10 1.78 -22.23
N PRO A 220 -2.89 0.83 -23.15
CA PRO A 220 -1.99 1.05 -24.26
C PRO A 220 -2.43 2.33 -24.97
N GLU A 221 -1.49 3.26 -25.17
CA GLU A 221 -1.74 4.48 -25.96
C GLU A 221 -2.46 4.07 -27.25
N PRO A 222 -3.53 4.78 -27.65
CA PRO A 222 -4.18 4.51 -28.91
C PRO A 222 -3.13 4.62 -30.01
N GLN A 223 -2.87 3.50 -30.69
CA GLN A 223 -2.01 3.48 -31.87
C GLN A 223 -2.57 4.49 -32.86
N SER A 224 -1.87 5.62 -32.96
CA SER A 224 -2.18 6.68 -33.88
C SER A 224 -2.08 6.16 -35.31
N GLY A 225 -3.24 6.09 -35.96
CA GLY A 225 -3.42 6.37 -37.37
C GLY A 225 -2.62 5.50 -38.34
N GLU A 226 -3.21 4.39 -38.73
CA GLU A 226 -3.00 3.80 -40.05
C GLU A 226 -3.48 4.82 -41.10
N GLU A 227 -2.56 5.62 -41.66
CA GLU A 227 -2.85 6.45 -42.83
C GLU A 227 -3.09 5.54 -44.03
N ALA A 228 -4.37 5.32 -44.30
CA ALA A 228 -4.85 4.84 -45.58
C ALA A 228 -4.56 5.89 -46.67
N THR A 229 -3.57 5.63 -47.52
CA THR A 229 -3.48 6.25 -48.85
C THR A 229 -3.94 5.23 -49.89
N THR A 230 -5.24 5.26 -50.19
CA THR A 230 -5.86 4.67 -51.38
C THR A 230 -6.08 5.72 -52.45
N GLY A 231 -5.75 5.37 -53.71
CA GLY A 231 -6.16 6.05 -54.95
C GLY A 231 -5.09 7.02 -55.47
N VAL A 232 -4.74 7.05 -56.75
CA VAL A 232 -5.63 6.98 -57.92
C VAL A 232 -4.86 6.48 -59.15
N ASP A 233 -5.54 5.65 -59.96
CA ASP A 233 -5.22 5.21 -61.32
C ASP A 233 -4.96 6.38 -62.30
N ASN A 234 -4.14 6.18 -63.36
CA ASN A 234 -4.59 6.35 -64.75
C ASN A 234 -3.50 6.22 -65.83
N GLU A 235 -3.93 5.56 -66.91
CA GLU A 235 -3.69 5.80 -68.34
C GLU A 235 -2.34 5.52 -69.02
N GLU A 236 -2.39 4.47 -69.86
CA GLU A 236 -1.98 4.39 -71.28
C GLU A 236 -0.87 5.32 -71.81
N ALA A 237 0.23 4.72 -72.30
CA ALA A 237 0.55 4.58 -73.73
C ALA A 237 1.89 3.84 -73.92
#